data_AF-A0A7J4TN89-F1
#
_entry.id   AF-A0A7J4TN89-F1
#
_cell.length_a   1.000
_cell.length_b   1.000
_cell.length_c   1.000
_cell.angle_alpha   90.00
_cell.angle_beta   90.00
_cell.angle_gamma   90.00
#
_symmetry.space_group_name_H-M   'P 1'
#
loop_
_entity.id
_entity.type
_entity.pdbx_description
1 polymer ?
#
loop_
_entity_poly.entity_id
_entity_poly.type
_entity_poly.pdbx_seq_one_letter_code
_entity_poly.pdbx_strand_id
1 'polypeptide(L)'
;MPLRISLTNWEQLHEEFLSFFEGLGETNATSTALTFNSVPPHVITGFSITSNGEVNAAMPLHQISIQFSSFEFDHQKNMVHCVAEGQSYSYTVPGEILNRRGGDS
;
A
#
# COMPACT_ATOMS: atom_id res chain seq x y z
N MET A 1 -13.80 3.93 9.20
CA MET A 1 -12.83 4.52 10.15
C MET A 1 -11.47 3.96 9.76
N PRO A 2 -10.43 4.79 9.60
CA PRO A 2 -9.11 4.31 9.19
C PRO A 2 -8.50 3.43 10.29
N LEU A 3 -7.85 2.35 9.88
CA LEU A 3 -7.10 1.48 10.78
C LEU A 3 -5.64 1.93 10.82
N ARG A 4 -5.13 2.23 12.01
CA ARG A 4 -3.74 2.62 12.23
C ARG A 4 -2.95 1.45 12.80
N ILE A 5 -1.86 1.08 12.12
CA ILE A 5 -0.98 -0.02 12.53
C ILE A 5 0.46 0.51 12.67
N SER A 6 1.11 0.13 13.77
CA SER A 6 2.53 0.41 14.02
C SER A 6 3.41 -0.60 13.27
N LEU A 7 4.58 -0.17 12.77
CA LEU A 7 5.57 -1.08 12.17
C LEU A 7 5.97 -2.23 13.12
N THR A 8 5.93 -1.98 14.44
CA THR A 8 6.23 -3.00 15.46
C THR A 8 5.19 -4.13 15.51
N ASN A 9 4.00 -3.94 14.94
CA ASN A 9 2.98 -4.97 14.82
C ASN A 9 2.96 -5.55 13.39
N TRP A 10 4.06 -6.21 13.03
CA TRP A 10 4.30 -6.68 11.66
C TRP A 10 3.29 -7.72 11.19
N GLU A 11 2.81 -8.59 12.08
CA GLU A 11 1.80 -9.60 11.78
C GLU A 11 0.46 -8.96 11.39
N GLN A 12 0.00 -7.96 12.16
CA GLN A 12 -1.21 -7.21 11.80
C GLN A 12 -1.01 -6.41 10.50
N LEU A 13 0.20 -5.90 10.25
CA LEU A 13 0.54 -5.21 9.02
C LEU A 13 0.44 -6.15 7.81
N HIS A 14 0.88 -7.40 7.95
CA HIS A 14 0.74 -8.44 6.93
C HIS A 14 -0.72 -8.67 6.54
N GLU A 15 -1.56 -8.97 7.54
CA GLU A 15 -2.97 -9.29 7.31
C GLU A 15 -3.70 -8.13 6.65
N GLU A 16 -3.51 -6.91 7.18
CA GLU A 16 -4.16 -5.72 6.66
C GLU A 16 -3.66 -5.37 5.26
N PHE A 17 -2.35 -5.50 4.99
CA PHE A 17 -1.80 -5.21 3.67
C PHE A 17 -2.36 -6.14 2.59
N LEU A 18 -2.39 -7.45 2.88
CA LEU A 18 -2.92 -8.44 1.95
C LEU A 18 -4.41 -8.20 1.70
N SER A 19 -5.19 -7.92 2.75
CA SER A 19 -6.62 -7.58 2.61
C SER A 19 -6.82 -6.27 1.83
N PHE A 20 -6.02 -5.24 2.11
CA PHE A 20 -6.12 -3.94 1.46
C PHE A 20 -5.84 -4.01 -0.03
N PHE A 21 -4.92 -4.87 -0.49
CA PHE A 21 -4.59 -5.03 -1.90
C PHE A 21 -5.25 -6.25 -2.59
N GLU A 22 -6.08 -6.99 -1.87
CA GLU A 22 -6.78 -8.16 -2.40
C GLU A 22 -7.59 -7.78 -3.66
N GLY A 23 -7.40 -8.57 -4.72
CA GLY A 23 -8.06 -8.40 -6.02
C GLY A 23 -7.54 -7.24 -6.89
N LEU A 24 -6.59 -6.43 -6.41
CA LEU A 24 -6.07 -5.28 -7.16
C LEU A 24 -4.84 -5.63 -8.01
N GLY A 25 -4.16 -6.74 -7.72
CA GLY A 25 -2.94 -7.14 -8.39
C GLY A 25 -2.24 -8.29 -7.68
N GLU A 26 -0.92 -8.38 -7.84
CA GLU A 26 -0.10 -9.38 -7.18
C GLU A 26 0.42 -8.83 -5.85
N THR A 27 0.10 -9.53 -4.77
CA THR A 27 0.60 -9.23 -3.43
C THR A 27 1.55 -10.32 -2.96
N ASN A 28 2.66 -9.94 -2.34
CA ASN A 28 3.58 -10.86 -1.68
C ASN A 28 3.89 -10.35 -0.27
N ALA A 29 3.92 -11.25 0.70
CA ALA A 29 4.23 -10.95 2.08
C ALA A 29 5.30 -11.91 2.59
N THR A 30 6.40 -11.35 3.06
CA THR A 30 7.56 -12.07 3.60
C THR A 30 7.90 -11.52 4.97
N SER A 31 8.73 -12.23 5.74
CA SER A 31 9.17 -11.74 7.05
C SER A 31 9.91 -10.40 7.02
N THR A 32 10.37 -9.95 5.84
CA THR A 32 11.18 -8.73 5.70
C THR A 32 10.55 -7.66 4.81
N ALA A 33 9.53 -8.00 4.02
CA ALA A 33 8.89 -7.08 3.09
C ALA A 33 7.46 -7.48 2.72
N LEU A 34 6.63 -6.46 2.51
CA LEU A 34 5.30 -6.50 1.92
C LEU A 34 5.36 -5.81 0.57
N THR A 35 4.86 -6.44 -0.48
CA THR A 35 4.88 -5.89 -1.83
C THR A 35 3.54 -6.06 -2.51
N PHE A 36 3.15 -5.03 -3.25
CA PHE A 36 2.02 -4.99 -4.15
C PHE A 36 2.52 -4.51 -5.51
N ASN A 37 2.09 -5.18 -6.57
CA ASN A 37 2.29 -4.72 -7.94
C ASN A 37 0.96 -4.83 -8.70
N SER A 38 0.57 -3.77 -9.38
CA SER A 38 -0.55 -3.83 -10.31
C SER A 38 -0.18 -4.68 -11.53
N VAL A 39 -1.14 -5.45 -12.05
CA VAL A 39 -0.96 -6.28 -13.24
C VAL A 39 -1.52 -5.53 -14.47
N PRO A 40 -0.84 -5.54 -15.62
CA PRO A 40 -1.34 -4.96 -16.88
C PRO A 40 -2.78 -5.41 -17.22
N PRO A 41 -3.55 -4.66 -18.03
CA PRO A 41 -3.17 -3.50 -18.85
C PRO A 41 -3.26 -2.12 -18.15
N HIS A 42 -3.56 -2.09 -16.86
CA HIS A 42 -3.72 -0.83 -16.11
C HIS A 42 -2.36 -0.20 -15.74
N VAL A 43 -2.40 1.05 -15.25
CA VAL A 43 -1.25 1.82 -14.75
C VAL A 43 -0.29 0.94 -13.95
N ILE A 44 0.96 0.83 -14.43
CA ILE A 44 2.04 0.11 -13.73
C ILE A 44 2.36 0.86 -12.45
N THR A 45 1.95 0.31 -11.32
CA THR A 45 2.28 0.85 -10.00
C THR A 45 2.69 -0.27 -9.07
N GLY A 46 3.66 0.01 -8.22
CA GLY A 46 4.10 -0.86 -7.16
C GLY A 46 4.08 -0.12 -5.84
N PHE A 47 3.80 -0.83 -4.76
CA PHE A 47 3.90 -0.31 -3.41
C PHE A 47 4.54 -1.38 -2.53
N SER A 48 5.57 -1.02 -1.78
CA SER A 48 6.17 -1.93 -0.82
C SER A 48 6.49 -1.25 0.49
N ILE A 49 6.42 -2.05 1.56
CA ILE A 49 6.84 -1.70 2.91
C ILE A 49 7.83 -2.76 3.35
N THR A 50 9.01 -2.37 3.77
CA THR A 50 9.99 -3.29 4.38
C THR A 50 9.81 -3.30 5.91
N SER A 51 10.30 -4.36 6.55
CA SER A 51 10.31 -4.52 8.02
C SER A 51 11.11 -3.45 8.77
N ASN A 52 11.96 -2.68 8.08
CA ASN A 52 12.68 -1.53 8.64
C ASN A 52 11.95 -0.19 8.40
N GLY A 53 10.74 -0.21 7.83
CA GLY A 53 9.90 0.97 7.62
C GLY A 53 10.14 1.73 6.31
N GLU A 54 10.99 1.21 5.42
CA GLU A 54 11.19 1.79 4.09
C GLU A 54 9.95 1.56 3.23
N VAL A 55 9.42 2.64 2.67
CA VAL A 55 8.29 2.59 1.75
C VAL A 55 8.78 2.92 0.35
N ASN A 56 8.56 2.01 -0.59
CA ASN A 56 8.79 2.27 -2.00
C ASN A 56 7.46 2.32 -2.73
N ALA A 57 7.10 3.48 -3.23
CA ALA A 57 5.95 3.65 -4.12
C ALA A 57 6.47 3.94 -5.53
N ALA A 58 6.22 3.01 -6.45
CA ALA A 58 6.50 3.18 -7.87
C ALA A 58 5.21 3.57 -8.59
N MET A 59 5.18 4.76 -9.18
CA MET A 59 4.19 5.18 -10.16
C MET A 59 4.92 5.56 -11.45
N PRO A 60 4.29 5.52 -12.65
CA PRO A 60 5.00 5.75 -13.91
C PRO A 60 5.68 7.12 -14.04
N LEU A 61 5.38 8.07 -13.16
CA LEU A 61 5.91 9.43 -13.19
C LEU A 61 6.69 9.85 -11.92
N HIS A 62 6.63 9.09 -10.82
CA HIS A 62 7.33 9.43 -9.56
C HIS A 62 7.66 8.16 -8.76
N GLN A 63 8.90 8.10 -8.25
CA GLN A 63 9.33 7.12 -7.25
C GLN A 63 9.66 7.85 -5.95
N ILE A 64 9.12 7.37 -4.82
CA ILE A 64 9.44 7.87 -3.49
C ILE A 64 9.97 6.70 -2.66
N SER A 65 11.13 6.90 -2.03
CA SER A 65 11.73 6.02 -1.03
C SER A 65 11.98 6.82 0.25
N ILE A 66 11.12 6.66 1.25
CA ILE A 66 11.17 7.36 2.54
C ILE A 66 10.83 6.35 3.64
N GLN A 67 11.44 6.52 4.82
CA GLN A 67 11.16 5.70 6.01
C GLN A 67 9.99 6.27 6.81
N PHE A 68 8.98 5.44 7.10
CA PHE A 68 7.83 5.81 7.92
C PHE A 68 7.66 4.87 9.11
N SER A 69 7.05 5.36 10.20
CA SER A 69 6.87 4.60 11.45
C SER A 69 5.44 4.10 11.67
N SER A 70 4.45 4.69 11.00
CA SER A 70 3.05 4.28 11.10
C SER A 70 2.28 4.46 9.79
N PHE A 71 1.27 3.61 9.62
CA PHE A 71 0.46 3.53 8.40
C PHE A 71 -1.03 3.55 8.77
N GLU A 72 -1.80 4.39 8.08
CA GLU A 72 -3.25 4.48 8.23
C GLU A 72 -3.92 4.09 6.91
N PHE A 73 -4.69 3.00 6.94
CA PHE A 73 -5.41 2.50 5.77
C PHE A 73 -6.86 3.02 5.81
N ASP A 74 -7.24 3.79 4.79
CA ASP A 74 -8.60 4.26 4.56
C ASP A 74 -9.22 3.50 3.36
N HIS A 75 -9.96 2.44 3.67
CA HIS A 75 -10.67 1.63 2.68
C HIS A 75 -11.80 2.38 1.96
N GLN A 76 -12.39 3.41 2.57
CA GLN A 76 -13.45 4.19 1.91
C GLN A 76 -12.87 5.08 0.81
N LYS A 77 -11.65 5.59 1.03
CA LYS A 77 -10.94 6.45 0.07
C LYS A 77 -9.93 5.70 -0.79
N ASN A 78 -9.70 4.41 -0.52
CA ASN A 78 -8.64 3.61 -1.12
C ASN A 78 -7.28 4.31 -1.04
N MET A 79 -6.95 4.78 0.16
CA MET A 79 -5.78 5.61 0.42
C MET A 79 -5.02 5.09 1.63
N VAL A 80 -3.70 5.19 1.56
CA VAL A 80 -2.78 4.88 2.66
C VAL A 80 -2.06 6.17 3.04
N HIS A 81 -2.18 6.56 4.31
CA HIS A 81 -1.37 7.63 4.88
C HIS A 81 -0.18 7.03 5.63
N CYS A 82 1.02 7.40 5.20
CA CYS A 82 2.28 7.04 5.84
C CYS A 82 2.73 8.22 6.71
N VAL A 83 3.03 7.97 7.98
CA VAL A 83 3.41 9.01 8.95
C VAL A 83 4.73 8.64 9.62
N ALA A 84 5.66 9.61 9.64
CA ALA A 84 6.92 9.59 10.35
C ALA A 84 7.03 10.84 11.24
N GLU A 85 8.02 10.92 12.12
CA GLU A 85 8.25 12.14 12.91
C GLU A 85 8.50 13.35 12.00
N GLY A 86 7.51 14.27 11.95
CA GLY A 86 7.59 15.49 11.15
C GLY A 86 7.38 15.32 9.64
N GLN A 87 7.03 14.12 9.16
CA GLN A 87 6.76 13.87 7.74
C GLN A 87 5.49 13.04 7.55
N SER A 88 4.72 13.35 6.51
CA SER A 88 3.53 12.59 6.12
C SER A 88 3.44 12.48 4.61
N TYR A 89 3.09 11.29 4.13
CA TYR A 89 2.85 11.01 2.72
C TYR A 89 1.50 10.31 2.54
N SER A 90 0.84 10.58 1.42
CA SER A 90 -0.46 9.98 1.10
C SER A 90 -0.36 9.26 -0.23
N TYR A 91 -0.50 7.94 -0.22
CA TYR A 91 -0.64 7.13 -1.42
C TYR A 91 -2.13 6.89 -1.68
N THR A 92 -2.66 7.35 -2.80
CA THR A 92 -4.04 7.05 -3.23
C THR A 92 -4.00 6.03 -4.35
N VAL A 93 -4.72 4.91 -4.18
CA VAL A 93 -4.85 3.90 -5.24
C VAL A 93 -5.54 4.55 -6.44
N PRO A 94 -4.93 4.51 -7.64
CA PRO A 94 -5.57 5.04 -8.84
C PRO A 94 -6.92 4.38 -9.13
N GLY A 95 -7.93 5.18 -9.47
CA GLY A 95 -9.29 4.69 -9.72
C GLY A 95 -9.40 3.63 -10.82
N GLU A 96 -8.48 3.65 -11.79
CA GLU A 96 -8.42 2.65 -12.87
C GLU A 96 -8.16 1.22 -12.36
N ILE A 97 -7.47 1.07 -11.21
CA ILE A 97 -7.20 -0.23 -10.58
C ILE A 97 -8.40 -0.67 -9.73
N LEU A 98 -9.13 0.29 -9.14
CA LEU A 98 -10.32 0.01 -8.33
C LEU A 98 -11.45 -0.64 -9.13
N ASN A 99 -11.50 -0.39 -10.44
CA ASN A 99 -12.45 -1.04 -11.35
C ASN A 99 -12.30 -2.57 -11.40
N ARG A 100 -11.19 -3.15 -10.89
CA ARG A 100 -11.07 -4.60 -10.74
C ARG A 100 -11.85 -5.19 -9.57
N ARG A 101 -12.17 -4.40 -8.53
CA ARG A 101 -12.96 -4.86 -7.38
C ARG A 101 -14.45 -4.96 -7.67
N GLY A 102 -14.95 -4.09 -8.54
CA GLY A 102 -16.28 -4.17 -9.11
C GLY A 102 -16.12 -4.59 -10.56
N GLY A 103 -15.87 -5.88 -10.81
CA GLY A 103 -15.79 -6.41 -12.15
C GLY A 103 -16.97 -5.95 -13.01
N ASP A 104 -16.68 -5.73 -14.30
CA ASP A 104 -17.63 -5.63 -15.39
C ASP A 104 -18.96 -6.34 -15.07
N SER A 105 -20.04 -5.55 -14.99
CA SER A 105 -21.41 -6.05 -15.13
C SER A 105 -21.71 -6.32 -16.60
#